data_AF-A0A433Q541-F1
#
_entry.id   AF-A0A433Q541-F1
#
_cell.length_a   1.000
_cell.length_b   1.000
_cell.length_c   1.000
_cell.angle_alpha   90.00
_cell.angle_beta   90.00
_cell.angle_gamma   90.00
#
_symmetry.space_group_name_H-M   'P 1'
#
loop_
_entity.id
_entity.type
_entity.pdbx_description
1 polymer ?
#
loop_
_entity_poly.entity_id
_entity_poly.type
_entity_poly.pdbx_seq_one_letter_code
_entity_poly.pdbx_strand_id
1 'polypeptide(L)'
;GRRFLAAPPHVLRLFTHTRQPTLTHLAPSENLEKKVSNNIFWSPKGRHVVLATLRNTTVWDLEFWDLDFEGPVDTAKKVDPAKPEDLGGSIQLLAVREHYGVTDVEWDPTGRFVVTGASMWRPTVVSGLFADHGYCIWDFKGQPLFKQNIDKFKQLLWRPRPKTLLSKEAMKKIRKGLREYSRKFEQEDAIVDDEASAEVLAHRRRLLDEWYSWRKRVEAQLLEERRNRGMEIRGAVTDGQEDDEVVEEWIEEVIEETEELVPE
;
A
#
# COMPACT_ATOMS: atom_id res chain seq x y z
N GLY A 1 -32.77 -0.56 8.04
CA GLY A 1 -33.35 0.73 7.62
C GLY A 1 -32.38 1.83 8.00
N ARG A 2 -31.83 2.54 7.00
CA ARG A 2 -30.86 3.62 7.21
C ARG A 2 -31.62 4.87 7.68
N ARG A 3 -31.24 5.42 8.84
CA ARG A 3 -31.72 6.73 9.30
C ARG A 3 -30.52 7.68 9.30
N PHE A 4 -30.49 8.57 8.31
CA PHE A 4 -29.60 9.72 8.28
C PHE A 4 -30.27 10.84 9.09
N LEU A 5 -29.60 11.33 10.13
CA LEU A 5 -29.97 12.60 10.77
C LEU A 5 -29.19 13.70 10.06
N ALA A 6 -29.89 14.69 9.51
CA ALA A 6 -29.32 15.79 8.77
C ALA A 6 -28.41 16.64 9.70
N ALA A 7 -27.13 16.77 9.32
CA ALA A 7 -26.20 17.74 9.88
C ALA A 7 -26.12 18.98 8.94
N PRO A 8 -25.84 20.19 9.46
CA PRO A 8 -25.68 21.39 8.64
C PRO A 8 -24.55 21.24 7.59
N PRO A 9 -24.58 22.00 6.49
CA PRO A 9 -23.86 21.70 5.23
C PRO A 9 -22.32 21.71 5.26
N HIS A 10 -21.68 21.89 6.43
CA HIS A 10 -20.22 22.03 6.54
C HIS A 10 -19.60 21.24 7.71
N VAL A 11 -20.31 20.28 8.30
CA VAL A 11 -19.80 19.49 9.43
C VAL A 11 -20.00 17.99 9.16
N LEU A 12 -18.89 17.28 8.95
CA LEU A 12 -18.85 15.81 8.95
C LEU A 12 -18.71 15.33 10.40
N ARG A 13 -19.68 14.55 10.87
CA ARG A 13 -19.63 13.90 12.18
C ARG A 13 -19.37 12.41 11.99
N LEU A 14 -18.25 11.93 12.55
CA LEU A 14 -17.97 10.51 12.67
C LEU A 14 -18.63 9.98 13.93
N PHE A 15 -19.17 8.76 13.83
CA PHE A 15 -19.98 8.14 14.87
C PHE A 15 -19.40 6.76 15.17
N THR A 16 -18.97 6.51 16.40
CA THR A 16 -18.48 5.20 16.83
C THR A 16 -19.64 4.32 17.33
N HIS A 17 -19.61 3.02 17.02
CA HIS A 17 -20.65 2.07 17.43
C HIS A 17 -20.32 1.47 18.81
N THR A 18 -20.96 1.96 19.86
CA THR A 18 -20.90 1.33 21.18
C THR A 18 -21.82 0.12 21.25
N ARG A 19 -21.28 -1.05 21.61
CA ARG A 19 -22.09 -2.25 21.91
C ARG A 19 -22.71 -2.12 23.31
N GLN A 20 -23.84 -1.41 23.43
CA GLN A 20 -24.75 -1.55 24.56
C GLN A 20 -26.19 -1.81 24.07
N PRO A 21 -27.00 -2.63 24.77
CA PRO A 21 -28.26 -3.15 24.26
C PRO A 21 -29.44 -2.18 24.36
N THR A 22 -29.26 -0.97 24.89
CA THR A 22 -30.36 -0.04 25.12
C THR A 22 -29.89 1.39 24.87
N LEU A 23 -30.47 2.02 23.84
CA LEU A 23 -30.22 3.39 23.35
C LEU A 23 -28.83 3.63 22.73
N THR A 24 -28.80 3.69 21.40
CA THR A 24 -27.66 4.14 20.59
C THR A 24 -27.41 5.63 20.83
N HIS A 25 -26.70 5.98 21.89
CA HIS A 25 -26.19 7.34 22.07
C HIS A 25 -24.95 7.51 21.19
N LEU A 26 -25.17 8.02 19.98
CA LEU A 26 -24.10 8.47 19.10
C LEU A 26 -23.52 9.78 19.65
N ALA A 27 -22.51 9.68 20.51
CA ALA A 27 -21.77 10.86 20.97
C ALA A 27 -20.91 11.38 19.80
N PRO A 28 -21.01 12.68 19.42
CA PRO A 28 -20.08 13.28 18.47
C PRO A 28 -18.70 13.31 19.13
N SER A 29 -17.73 12.59 18.57
CA SER A 29 -16.40 12.46 19.17
C SER A 29 -15.40 13.48 18.63
N GLU A 30 -15.54 13.93 17.37
CA GLU A 30 -14.72 15.02 16.79
C GLU A 30 -15.47 15.81 15.71
N ASN A 31 -15.22 17.12 15.64
CA ASN A 31 -15.67 18.00 14.55
C ASN A 31 -14.52 18.16 13.55
N LEU A 32 -14.65 17.58 12.37
CA LEU A 32 -13.73 17.78 11.25
C LEU A 32 -14.14 19.05 10.50
N GLU A 33 -13.57 20.18 10.88
CA GLU A 33 -13.87 21.48 10.26
C GLU A 33 -13.10 21.66 8.94
N LYS A 34 -13.73 22.35 7.97
CA LYS A 34 -13.12 22.80 6.70
C LYS A 34 -12.62 21.71 5.74
N LYS A 35 -13.22 20.51 5.76
CA LYS A 35 -12.86 19.44 4.81
C LYS A 35 -13.68 19.49 3.51
N VAL A 36 -13.01 19.20 2.40
CA VAL A 36 -13.60 19.14 1.04
C VAL A 36 -14.15 17.74 0.73
N SER A 37 -13.88 16.76 1.61
CA SER A 37 -14.36 15.38 1.48
C SER A 37 -15.89 15.32 1.39
N ASN A 38 -16.40 14.58 0.41
CA ASN A 38 -17.83 14.48 0.14
C ASN A 38 -18.42 13.08 0.29
N ASN A 39 -17.56 12.05 0.39
CA ASN A 39 -17.99 10.66 0.58
C ASN A 39 -17.25 10.01 1.75
N ILE A 40 -17.95 9.13 2.46
CA ILE A 40 -17.43 8.36 3.60
C ILE A 40 -17.55 6.87 3.30
N PHE A 41 -16.44 6.15 3.39
CA PHE A 41 -16.37 4.71 3.15
C PHE A 41 -15.88 4.01 4.42
N TRP A 42 -16.77 3.27 5.06
CA TRP A 42 -16.46 2.51 6.27
C TRP A 42 -15.88 1.14 5.92
N SER A 43 -14.80 0.75 6.61
CA SER A 43 -14.32 -0.63 6.57
C SER A 43 -15.43 -1.57 7.08
N PRO A 44 -15.64 -2.76 6.46
CA PRO A 44 -16.64 -3.73 6.90
C PRO A 44 -16.50 -4.16 8.38
N LYS A 45 -15.30 -4.00 8.96
CA LYS A 45 -15.03 -4.28 10.38
C LYS A 45 -15.32 -3.10 11.32
N GLY A 46 -15.50 -1.89 10.79
CA GLY A 46 -15.93 -0.69 11.54
C GLY A 46 -14.83 0.11 12.23
N ARG A 47 -13.57 -0.32 12.19
CA ARG A 47 -12.43 0.39 12.82
C ARG A 47 -11.89 1.54 11.96
N HIS A 48 -11.73 1.29 10.66
CA HIS A 48 -11.13 2.26 9.73
C HIS A 48 -12.19 2.92 8.86
N VAL A 49 -11.94 4.19 8.50
CA VAL A 49 -12.78 5.00 7.62
C VAL A 49 -11.92 5.67 6.57
N VAL A 50 -12.40 5.70 5.33
CA VAL A 50 -11.82 6.51 4.26
C VAL A 50 -12.77 7.65 3.95
N LEU A 51 -12.28 8.88 4.09
CA LEU A 51 -12.95 10.07 3.58
C LEU A 51 -12.38 10.36 2.20
N ALA A 52 -13.25 10.46 1.20
CA ALA A 52 -12.83 10.68 -0.17
C ALA A 52 -13.50 11.92 -0.75
N THR A 53 -12.74 12.66 -1.55
CA THR A 53 -13.25 13.73 -2.41
C THR A 53 -13.46 13.16 -3.80
N LEU A 54 -14.66 12.64 -4.05
CA LEU A 54 -15.01 12.05 -5.35
C LEU A 54 -15.61 13.09 -6.28
N ARG A 55 -15.37 12.94 -7.59
CA ARG A 55 -16.08 13.73 -8.62
C ARG A 55 -15.90 15.25 -8.51
N ASN A 56 -14.82 15.68 -7.88
CA ASN A 56 -14.37 17.06 -7.93
C ASN A 56 -13.39 17.21 -9.11
N THR A 57 -13.34 18.39 -9.72
CA THR A 57 -12.48 18.71 -10.86
C THR A 57 -11.10 19.19 -10.44
N THR A 58 -10.91 19.63 -9.20
CA THR A 58 -9.65 20.22 -8.72
C THR A 58 -9.00 19.46 -7.58
N VAL A 59 -9.76 18.72 -6.78
CA VAL A 59 -9.27 18.03 -5.57
C VAL A 59 -9.64 16.55 -5.63
N TRP A 60 -8.68 15.66 -5.37
CA TRP A 60 -8.89 14.20 -5.42
C TRP A 60 -8.32 13.48 -4.21
N ASP A 61 -8.52 14.08 -3.05
CA ASP A 61 -7.92 13.61 -1.81
C ASP A 61 -8.66 12.40 -1.22
N LEU A 62 -7.88 11.52 -0.63
CA LEU A 62 -8.25 10.33 0.10
C LEU A 62 -7.60 10.41 1.48
N GLU A 63 -8.41 10.51 2.51
CA GLU A 63 -7.95 10.52 3.89
C GLU A 63 -8.30 9.21 4.58
N PHE A 64 -7.30 8.58 5.19
CA PHE A 64 -7.43 7.34 5.91
C PHE A 64 -7.46 7.64 7.41
N TRP A 65 -8.53 7.21 8.08
CA TRP A 65 -8.79 7.43 9.49
C TRP A 65 -8.86 6.10 10.23
N ASP A 66 -8.20 6.02 11.38
CA ASP A 66 -8.42 4.99 12.40
C ASP A 66 -9.27 5.58 13.51
N LEU A 67 -10.33 4.90 13.92
CA LEU A 67 -11.23 5.37 14.98
C LEU A 67 -10.89 4.77 16.35
N ASP A 68 -10.03 3.75 16.35
CA ASP A 68 -9.66 2.98 17.54
C ASP A 68 -8.13 2.80 17.53
N PHE A 69 -7.43 3.92 17.36
CA PHE A 69 -5.97 3.92 17.38
C PHE A 69 -5.48 3.74 18.82
N GLU A 70 -5.14 2.50 19.16
CA GLU A 70 -4.31 2.20 20.31
C GLU A 70 -2.87 2.59 19.95
N GLY A 71 -2.33 3.64 20.58
CA GLY A 71 -0.93 4.01 20.43
C GLY A 71 0.04 2.88 20.81
N PRO A 72 1.36 3.09 20.65
CA PRO A 72 2.38 2.14 21.13
C PRO A 72 2.06 1.69 22.56
N VAL A 73 2.31 0.40 22.86
CA VAL A 73 1.88 -0.31 24.08
C VAL A 73 2.21 0.46 25.37
N ASP A 74 3.22 1.34 25.35
CA ASP A 74 3.69 2.14 26.48
C ASP A 74 2.96 3.48 26.68
N THR A 75 2.23 3.99 25.68
CA THR A 75 1.48 5.26 25.73
C THR A 75 -0.02 5.11 25.53
N ALA A 76 -0.51 3.89 25.30
CA ALA A 76 -1.91 3.58 25.15
C ALA A 76 -2.69 3.90 26.45
N LYS A 77 -3.29 5.10 26.51
CA LYS A 77 -4.33 5.40 27.49
C LYS A 77 -5.43 4.37 27.32
N LYS A 78 -5.73 3.59 28.36
CA LYS A 78 -6.92 2.75 28.41
C LYS A 78 -8.14 3.66 28.24
N VAL A 79 -8.77 3.60 27.08
CA VAL A 79 -9.97 4.37 26.77
C VAL A 79 -11.13 3.73 27.54
N ASP A 80 -11.65 4.43 28.55
CA ASP A 80 -12.85 4.00 29.27
C ASP A 80 -14.08 4.27 28.38
N PRO A 81 -14.83 3.25 27.94
CA PRO A 81 -15.98 3.43 27.02
C PRO A 81 -17.18 4.16 27.65
N ALA A 82 -17.07 4.57 28.92
CA ALA A 82 -18.09 5.30 29.68
C ALA A 82 -17.94 6.83 29.59
N LYS A 83 -16.78 7.35 29.16
CA LYS A 83 -16.54 8.79 29.06
C LYS A 83 -16.56 9.24 27.60
N PRO A 84 -17.49 10.12 27.20
CA PRO A 84 -17.61 10.57 25.81
C PRO A 84 -16.43 11.44 25.34
N GLU A 85 -15.70 12.06 26.28
CA GLU A 85 -14.53 12.90 26.02
C GLU A 85 -13.31 12.07 25.56
N ASP A 86 -13.20 10.82 26.02
CA ASP A 86 -12.12 9.91 25.64
C ASP A 86 -12.40 9.19 24.30
N LEU A 87 -13.66 9.18 23.83
CA LEU A 87 -14.05 8.58 22.54
C LEU A 87 -13.53 9.36 21.32
N GLY A 88 -13.19 10.64 21.47
CA GLY A 88 -12.55 11.45 20.43
C GLY A 88 -11.05 11.23 20.35
N GLY A 89 -10.39 10.93 21.47
CA GLY A 89 -8.94 10.79 21.56
C GLY A 89 -8.37 9.54 20.87
N SER A 90 -9.20 8.59 20.47
CA SER A 90 -8.80 7.39 19.72
C SER A 90 -8.88 7.56 18.19
N ILE A 91 -9.37 8.71 17.72
CA ILE A 91 -9.50 9.00 16.29
C ILE A 91 -8.19 9.61 15.80
N GLN A 92 -7.57 8.97 14.81
CA GLN A 92 -6.32 9.43 14.23
C GLN A 92 -6.34 9.37 12.70
N LEU A 93 -5.88 10.46 12.08
CA LEU A 93 -5.53 10.48 10.66
C LEU A 93 -4.26 9.67 10.43
N LEU A 94 -4.36 8.60 9.66
CA LEU A 94 -3.24 7.73 9.30
C LEU A 94 -2.45 8.30 8.11
N ALA A 95 -3.17 8.65 7.05
CA ALA A 95 -2.55 9.12 5.82
C ALA A 95 -3.52 10.01 5.02
N VAL A 96 -2.95 10.99 4.33
CA VAL A 96 -3.62 11.71 3.24
C VAL A 96 -2.93 11.29 1.95
N ARG A 97 -3.72 10.87 0.98
CA ARG A 97 -3.29 10.40 -0.33
C ARG A 97 -4.14 11.05 -1.40
N GLU A 98 -3.65 11.00 -2.63
CA GLU A 98 -4.36 11.53 -3.78
C GLU A 98 -4.52 10.43 -4.83
N HIS A 99 -5.70 10.37 -5.42
CA HIS A 99 -5.92 9.56 -6.62
C HIS A 99 -6.65 10.39 -7.68
N TYR A 100 -5.88 10.91 -8.63
CA TYR A 100 -6.38 11.73 -9.73
C TYR A 100 -7.57 11.08 -10.44
N GLY A 101 -8.64 11.85 -10.62
CA GLY A 101 -9.83 11.39 -11.33
C GLY A 101 -10.58 10.26 -10.62
N VAL A 102 -10.41 10.10 -9.29
CA VAL A 102 -11.12 9.06 -8.52
C VAL A 102 -12.64 9.24 -8.63
N THR A 103 -13.28 8.15 -9.05
CA THR A 103 -14.73 8.09 -9.26
C THR A 103 -15.42 7.23 -8.23
N ASP A 104 -14.79 6.11 -7.86
CA ASP A 104 -15.34 5.07 -7.01
C ASP A 104 -14.27 4.57 -6.02
N VAL A 105 -14.73 4.22 -4.82
CA VAL A 105 -13.90 3.68 -3.72
C VAL A 105 -14.65 2.51 -3.12
N GLU A 106 -13.96 1.37 -2.94
CA GLU A 106 -14.56 0.17 -2.36
C GLU A 106 -13.58 -0.55 -1.42
N TRP A 107 -14.11 -0.96 -0.27
CA TRP A 107 -13.39 -1.81 0.69
C TRP A 107 -13.53 -3.28 0.33
N ASP A 108 -12.44 -4.03 0.49
CA ASP A 108 -12.51 -5.50 0.49
C ASP A 108 -13.46 -5.97 1.62
N PRO A 109 -14.34 -6.97 1.39
CA PRO A 109 -15.08 -7.65 2.44
C PRO A 109 -14.31 -7.98 3.73
N THR A 110 -12.99 -8.19 3.68
CA THR A 110 -12.17 -8.41 4.89
C THR A 110 -11.80 -7.13 5.65
N GLY A 111 -11.90 -5.97 5.00
CA GLY A 111 -11.55 -4.66 5.54
C GLY A 111 -10.05 -4.38 5.64
N ARG A 112 -9.19 -5.19 4.99
CA ARG A 112 -7.73 -4.97 4.94
C ARG A 112 -7.32 -4.00 3.82
N PHE A 113 -7.95 -4.13 2.66
CA PHE A 113 -7.58 -3.35 1.48
C PHE A 113 -8.70 -2.42 1.04
N VAL A 114 -8.29 -1.30 0.45
CA VAL A 114 -9.16 -0.32 -0.21
C VAL A 114 -8.77 -0.25 -1.67
N VAL A 115 -9.74 -0.33 -2.57
CA VAL A 115 -9.51 0.01 -3.98
C VAL A 115 -10.12 1.36 -4.25
N THR A 116 -9.39 2.18 -4.99
CA THR A 116 -9.92 3.39 -5.61
C THR A 116 -9.79 3.28 -7.12
N GLY A 117 -10.82 3.68 -7.85
CA GLY A 117 -10.91 3.53 -9.31
C GLY A 117 -11.28 4.83 -10.01
N ALA A 118 -10.63 5.08 -11.15
CA ALA A 118 -10.89 6.18 -12.06
C ALA A 118 -11.55 5.64 -13.34
N SER A 119 -12.89 5.69 -13.37
CA SER A 119 -13.71 5.11 -14.45
C SER A 119 -13.77 6.00 -15.70
N MET A 120 -13.58 5.38 -16.86
CA MET A 120 -13.79 5.98 -18.18
C MET A 120 -15.23 6.47 -18.38
N TRP A 121 -16.23 5.87 -17.72
CA TRP A 121 -17.62 6.34 -17.85
C TRP A 121 -17.82 7.75 -17.27
N ARG A 122 -16.89 8.22 -16.44
CA ARG A 122 -16.88 9.55 -15.87
C ARG A 122 -15.51 10.18 -16.13
N PRO A 123 -15.23 10.56 -17.39
CA PRO A 123 -13.94 11.12 -17.73
C PRO A 123 -13.75 12.43 -16.97
N THR A 124 -12.73 12.46 -16.11
CA THR A 124 -12.33 13.69 -15.44
C THR A 124 -11.37 14.42 -16.37
N VAL A 125 -11.68 15.67 -16.69
CA VAL A 125 -10.81 16.52 -17.50
C VAL A 125 -9.96 17.34 -16.53
N VAL A 126 -8.65 17.20 -16.64
CA VAL A 126 -7.65 17.92 -15.82
C VAL A 126 -6.79 18.74 -16.76
N SER A 127 -6.83 20.07 -16.61
CA SER A 127 -6.02 20.99 -17.43
C SER A 127 -6.17 20.78 -18.95
N GLY A 128 -7.38 20.45 -19.42
CA GLY A 128 -7.64 20.22 -20.84
C GLY A 128 -7.27 18.84 -21.38
N LEU A 129 -6.64 17.98 -20.57
CA LEU A 129 -6.34 16.58 -20.92
C LEU A 129 -7.27 15.62 -20.16
N PHE A 130 -7.52 14.45 -20.74
CA PHE A 130 -8.25 13.38 -20.05
C PHE A 130 -7.35 12.77 -18.97
N ALA A 131 -7.85 12.70 -17.74
CA ALA A 131 -7.13 12.04 -16.66
C ALA A 131 -6.95 10.55 -16.96
N ASP A 132 -5.82 10.00 -16.53
CA ASP A 132 -5.52 8.58 -16.65
C ASP A 132 -6.62 7.74 -15.99
N HIS A 133 -7.04 6.70 -16.70
CA HIS A 133 -8.01 5.73 -16.20
C HIS A 133 -7.27 4.54 -15.60
N GLY A 134 -7.81 3.97 -14.52
CA GLY A 134 -7.14 2.89 -13.82
C GLY A 134 -7.68 2.66 -12.41
N TYR A 135 -6.94 1.86 -11.66
CA TYR A 135 -7.24 1.61 -10.26
C TYR A 135 -5.95 1.59 -9.41
N CYS A 136 -6.12 1.91 -8.14
CA CYS A 136 -5.08 1.84 -7.14
C CYS A 136 -5.60 1.04 -5.94
N ILE A 137 -4.79 0.09 -5.48
CA ILE A 137 -5.02 -0.70 -4.28
C ILE A 137 -4.18 -0.10 -3.16
N TRP A 138 -4.84 0.18 -2.05
CA TRP A 138 -4.25 0.74 -0.84
C TRP A 138 -4.41 -0.25 0.31
N ASP A 139 -3.42 -0.26 1.20
CA ASP A 139 -3.58 -0.84 2.52
C ASP A 139 -4.50 0.03 3.40
N PHE A 140 -5.04 -0.52 4.49
CA PHE A 140 -5.87 0.24 5.44
C PHE A 140 -5.15 1.44 6.06
N LYS A 141 -3.81 1.41 6.08
CA LYS A 141 -2.94 2.52 6.51
C LYS A 141 -2.80 3.64 5.48
N GLY A 142 -3.30 3.46 4.25
CA GLY A 142 -3.13 4.40 3.14
C GLY A 142 -1.80 4.27 2.39
N GLN A 143 -1.11 3.14 2.49
CA GLN A 143 0.05 2.84 1.64
C GLN A 143 -0.41 2.27 0.29
N PRO A 144 0.06 2.79 -0.86
CA PRO A 144 -0.26 2.22 -2.16
C PRO A 144 0.49 0.88 -2.32
N LEU A 145 -0.25 -0.20 -2.55
CA LEU A 145 0.31 -1.52 -2.81
C LEU A 145 0.48 -1.77 -4.30
N PHE A 146 -0.50 -1.32 -5.08
CA PHE A 146 -0.51 -1.57 -6.52
C PHE A 146 -1.27 -0.47 -7.23
N LYS A 147 -0.68 0.05 -8.31
CA LYS A 147 -1.32 1.02 -9.19
C LYS A 147 -1.20 0.54 -10.61
N GLN A 148 -2.33 0.50 -11.32
CA GLN A 148 -2.35 0.13 -12.72
C GLN A 148 -3.24 1.06 -13.50
N ASN A 149 -2.65 1.69 -14.51
CA ASN A 149 -3.36 2.47 -15.49
C ASN A 149 -3.86 1.50 -16.58
N ILE A 150 -5.16 1.56 -16.87
CA ILE A 150 -5.80 0.72 -17.88
C ILE A 150 -6.62 1.65 -18.77
N ASP A 151 -6.32 1.63 -20.08
CA ASP A 151 -7.14 2.36 -21.04
C ASP A 151 -8.58 1.85 -21.01
N LYS A 152 -9.53 2.80 -21.04
CA LYS A 152 -10.98 2.51 -20.98
C LYS A 152 -11.41 1.66 -19.77
N PHE A 153 -10.75 1.83 -18.62
CA PHE A 153 -11.16 1.20 -17.36
C PHE A 153 -12.62 1.54 -17.02
N LYS A 154 -13.44 0.54 -16.71
CA LYS A 154 -14.88 0.74 -16.47
C LYS A 154 -15.24 0.71 -14.99
N GLN A 155 -15.02 -0.44 -14.35
CA GLN A 155 -15.34 -0.67 -12.95
C GLN A 155 -14.45 -1.76 -12.38
N LEU A 156 -14.21 -1.69 -11.08
CA LEU A 156 -13.62 -2.75 -10.28
C LEU A 156 -14.52 -2.96 -9.08
N LEU A 157 -14.87 -4.21 -8.83
CA LEU A 157 -15.68 -4.60 -7.69
C LEU A 157 -15.03 -5.76 -6.97
N TRP A 158 -15.02 -5.71 -5.64
CA TRP A 158 -14.58 -6.85 -4.85
C TRP A 158 -15.57 -8.01 -4.98
N ARG A 159 -15.05 -9.23 -5.13
CA ARG A 159 -15.90 -10.43 -5.13
C ARG A 159 -16.51 -10.62 -3.74
N PRO A 160 -17.84 -10.67 -3.60
CA PRO A 160 -18.47 -10.91 -2.31
C PRO A 160 -18.00 -12.25 -1.72
N ARG A 161 -17.49 -12.22 -0.49
CA ARG A 161 -17.00 -13.43 0.19
C ARG A 161 -18.18 -14.17 0.85
N PRO A 162 -18.38 -15.47 0.59
CA PRO A 162 -19.44 -16.24 1.23
C PRO A 162 -19.24 -16.31 2.74
N LYS A 163 -20.33 -16.57 3.48
CA LYS A 163 -20.28 -16.72 4.94
C LYS A 163 -19.32 -17.85 5.31
N THR A 164 -18.54 -17.62 6.36
CA THR A 164 -17.59 -18.59 6.90
C THR A 164 -18.30 -19.87 7.34
N LEU A 165 -17.73 -21.03 7.02
CA LEU A 165 -18.21 -22.34 7.47
C LEU A 165 -17.83 -22.67 8.93
N LEU A 166 -17.02 -21.82 9.57
CA LEU A 166 -16.54 -22.02 10.92
C LEU A 166 -17.66 -21.88 11.95
N SER A 167 -17.65 -22.76 12.96
CA SER A 167 -18.52 -22.62 14.12
C SER A 167 -18.14 -21.38 14.93
N LYS A 168 -19.11 -20.83 15.68
CA LYS A 168 -18.86 -19.67 16.57
C LYS A 168 -17.78 -19.97 17.62
N GLU A 169 -17.68 -21.23 18.06
CA GLU A 169 -16.68 -21.70 19.02
C GLU A 169 -15.28 -21.72 18.42
N ALA A 170 -15.13 -22.24 17.21
CA ALA A 170 -13.86 -22.22 16.47
C ALA A 170 -13.40 -20.78 16.25
N MET A 171 -14.32 -19.88 15.88
CA MET A 171 -14.01 -18.46 15.73
C MET A 171 -13.55 -17.81 17.04
N LYS A 172 -14.11 -18.21 18.19
CA LYS A 172 -13.67 -17.73 19.51
C LYS A 172 -12.28 -18.27 19.87
N LYS A 173 -11.99 -19.53 19.56
CA LYS A 173 -10.67 -20.14 19.77
C LYS A 173 -9.61 -19.41 18.93
N ILE A 174 -9.88 -19.16 17.64
CA ILE A 174 -8.97 -18.43 16.74
C ILE A 174 -8.70 -17.01 17.26
N ARG A 175 -9.74 -16.29 17.71
CA ARG A 175 -9.56 -14.95 18.30
C ARG A 175 -8.68 -14.95 19.55
N LYS A 176 -8.75 -16.00 20.38
CA LYS A 176 -7.89 -16.13 21.57
C LYS A 176 -6.43 -16.44 21.20
N GLY A 177 -6.21 -17.26 20.16
CA GLY A 177 -4.88 -17.62 19.68
C GLY A 177 -4.29 -16.67 18.64
N LEU A 178 -4.91 -15.51 18.39
CA LEU A 178 -4.56 -14.66 17.25
C LEU A 178 -3.08 -14.26 17.22
N ARG A 179 -2.47 -14.01 18.39
CA ARG A 179 -1.04 -13.64 18.49
C ARG A 179 -0.10 -14.78 18.08
N GLU A 180 -0.42 -16.01 18.46
CA GLU A 180 0.36 -17.19 18.08
C GLU A 180 0.24 -17.46 16.58
N TYR A 181 -0.98 -17.34 16.05
CA TYR A 181 -1.21 -17.47 14.61
C TYR A 181 -0.52 -16.36 13.81
N SER A 182 -0.54 -15.11 14.28
CA SER A 182 0.14 -13.98 13.62
C SER A 182 1.62 -14.27 13.45
N ARG A 183 2.31 -14.60 14.55
CA ARG A 183 3.74 -14.91 14.53
C ARG A 183 4.07 -16.08 13.58
N LYS A 184 3.23 -17.12 13.59
CA LYS A 184 3.43 -18.27 12.71
C LYS A 184 3.26 -17.89 11.23
N PHE A 185 2.20 -17.15 10.89
CA PHE A 185 1.94 -16.74 9.51
C PHE A 185 2.95 -15.72 9.02
N GLU A 186 3.39 -14.78 9.84
CA GLU A 186 4.45 -13.83 9.49
C GLU A 186 5.77 -14.56 9.19
N GLN A 187 6.11 -15.59 9.96
CA GLN A 187 7.29 -16.41 9.70
C GLN A 187 7.15 -17.22 8.40
N GLU A 188 5.98 -17.82 8.16
CA GLU A 188 5.71 -18.58 6.93
C GLU A 188 5.72 -17.66 5.68
N ASP A 189 5.09 -16.49 5.76
CA ASP A 189 5.06 -15.49 4.68
C ASP A 189 6.48 -14.98 4.37
N ALA A 190 7.29 -14.68 5.39
CA ALA A 190 8.68 -14.24 5.20
C ALA A 190 9.53 -15.30 4.47
N ILE A 191 9.39 -16.58 4.84
CA ILE A 191 10.11 -17.67 4.16
C ILE A 191 9.71 -17.77 2.68
N VAL A 192 8.42 -17.62 2.38
CA VAL A 192 7.91 -17.68 0.99
C VAL A 192 8.40 -16.48 0.17
N ASP A 193 8.42 -15.28 0.75
CA ASP A 193 8.95 -14.09 0.10
C ASP A 193 10.46 -14.20 -0.18
N ASP A 194 11.22 -14.74 0.78
CA ASP A 194 12.65 -15.02 0.62
C ASP A 194 12.91 -16.06 -0.47
N GLU A 195 12.12 -17.15 -0.52
CA GLU A 195 12.25 -18.21 -1.52
C GLU A 195 11.93 -17.69 -2.93
N ALA A 196 10.84 -16.92 -3.09
CA ALA A 196 10.45 -16.33 -4.36
C ALA A 196 11.51 -15.33 -4.87
N SER A 197 12.07 -14.52 -3.97
CA SER A 197 13.13 -13.58 -4.30
C SER A 197 14.42 -14.30 -4.68
N ALA A 198 14.79 -15.35 -3.94
CA ALA A 198 15.95 -16.17 -4.23
C ALA A 198 15.87 -16.87 -5.58
N GLU A 199 14.69 -17.40 -5.98
CA GLU A 199 14.52 -18.04 -7.28
C GLU A 199 14.70 -17.04 -8.44
N VAL A 200 14.09 -15.86 -8.34
CA VAL A 200 14.22 -14.79 -9.35
C VAL A 200 15.67 -14.31 -9.45
N LEU A 201 16.33 -14.11 -8.31
CA LEU A 201 17.73 -13.69 -8.25
C LEU A 201 18.67 -14.77 -8.81
N ALA A 202 18.45 -16.05 -8.48
CA ALA A 202 19.23 -17.16 -9.01
C ALA A 202 19.07 -17.28 -10.53
N HIS A 203 17.86 -17.09 -11.06
CA HIS A 203 17.63 -17.08 -12.51
C HIS A 203 18.35 -15.91 -13.20
N ARG A 204 18.24 -14.70 -12.64
CA ARG A 204 18.97 -13.51 -13.16
C ARG A 204 20.47 -13.72 -13.15
N ARG A 205 21.01 -14.23 -12.04
CA ARG A 205 22.44 -14.52 -11.88
C ARG A 205 22.91 -15.56 -12.90
N ARG A 206 22.14 -16.63 -13.11
CA ARG A 206 22.44 -17.64 -14.13
C ARG A 206 22.51 -17.04 -15.53
N LEU A 207 21.54 -16.20 -15.92
CA LEU A 207 21.55 -15.56 -17.24
C LEU A 207 22.75 -14.62 -17.42
N LEU A 208 23.13 -13.88 -16.37
CA LEU A 208 24.32 -13.04 -16.38
C LEU A 208 25.59 -13.88 -16.50
N ASP A 209 25.73 -14.95 -15.72
CA ASP A 209 26.88 -15.85 -15.77
C ASP A 209 27.00 -16.52 -17.16
N GLU A 210 25.88 -16.94 -17.75
CA GLU A 210 25.83 -17.47 -19.12
C GLU A 210 26.32 -16.41 -20.12
N TRP A 211 25.87 -15.16 -20.00
CA TRP A 211 26.32 -14.06 -20.86
C TRP A 211 27.79 -13.71 -20.68
N TYR A 212 28.28 -13.60 -19.44
CA TYR A 212 29.70 -13.32 -19.14
C TYR A 212 30.60 -14.45 -19.67
N SER A 213 30.19 -15.70 -19.50
CA SER A 213 30.94 -16.86 -20.01
C SER A 213 30.98 -16.89 -21.54
N TRP A 214 29.88 -16.52 -22.20
CA TRP A 214 29.82 -16.35 -23.65
C TRP A 214 30.72 -15.21 -24.11
N ARG A 215 30.65 -14.04 -23.47
CA ARG A 215 31.45 -12.85 -23.82
C ARG A 215 32.95 -13.16 -23.71
N LYS A 216 33.38 -13.79 -22.60
CA LYS A 216 34.77 -14.21 -22.40
C LYS A 216 35.25 -15.19 -23.46
N ARG A 217 34.39 -16.12 -23.88
CA ARG A 217 34.72 -17.10 -24.94
C ARG A 217 34.88 -16.43 -26.30
N VAL A 218 33.95 -15.54 -26.65
CA VAL A 218 33.99 -14.80 -27.93
C VAL A 218 35.18 -13.86 -27.97
N GLU A 219 35.49 -13.17 -26.88
CA GLU A 219 36.66 -12.31 -26.78
C GLU A 219 37.96 -13.09 -26.95
N ALA A 220 38.08 -14.27 -26.32
CA ALA A 220 39.23 -15.16 -26.51
C ALA A 220 39.34 -15.65 -27.96
N GLN A 221 38.24 -16.06 -28.59
CA GLN A 221 38.21 -16.48 -29.99
C GLN A 221 38.61 -15.34 -30.94
N LEU A 222 38.08 -14.13 -30.72
CA LEU A 222 38.42 -12.95 -31.51
C LEU A 222 39.90 -12.58 -31.34
N LEU A 223 40.45 -12.67 -30.14
CA LEU A 223 41.87 -12.43 -29.88
C LEU A 223 42.74 -13.44 -30.64
N GLU A 224 42.36 -14.71 -30.62
CA GLU A 224 43.08 -15.79 -31.31
C GLU A 224 42.98 -15.66 -32.84
N GLU A 225 41.80 -15.34 -33.38
CA GLU A 225 41.62 -15.04 -34.81
C GLU A 225 42.44 -13.82 -35.25
N ARG A 226 42.48 -12.75 -34.44
CA ARG A 226 43.30 -11.56 -34.73
C ARG A 226 44.79 -11.90 -34.73
N ARG A 227 45.26 -12.68 -33.76
CA ARG A 227 46.64 -13.17 -33.69
C ARG A 227 47.00 -14.01 -34.92
N ASN A 228 46.12 -14.92 -35.33
CA ASN A 228 46.33 -15.77 -36.51
C ASN A 228 46.34 -14.98 -37.82
N ARG A 229 45.62 -13.85 -37.90
CA ARG A 229 45.65 -12.93 -39.05
C ARG A 229 46.84 -11.96 -39.02
N GLY A 230 47.75 -12.08 -38.06
CA GLY A 230 48.92 -11.20 -37.92
C GLY A 230 48.57 -9.76 -37.54
N MET A 231 47.32 -9.52 -37.12
CA MET A 231 46.88 -8.22 -36.60
C MET A 231 47.18 -8.18 -35.11
N GLU A 232 48.47 -8.09 -34.75
CA GLU A 232 48.85 -7.64 -33.42
C GLU A 232 48.43 -6.18 -33.27
N ILE A 233 47.64 -5.89 -32.25
CA ILE A 233 47.32 -4.53 -31.87
C ILE A 233 48.62 -3.90 -31.35
N ARG A 234 49.32 -3.17 -32.22
CA ARG A 234 49.90 -1.89 -31.76
C ARG A 234 48.70 -1.08 -31.33
N GLY A 235 48.63 -0.76 -30.03
CA GLY A 235 47.56 0.08 -29.47
C GLY A 235 47.27 1.20 -30.46
N ALA A 236 46.04 1.23 -30.97
CA ALA A 236 45.60 2.43 -31.66
C ALA A 236 45.69 3.52 -30.59
N VAL A 237 46.69 4.39 -30.71
CA VAL A 237 46.67 5.69 -30.07
C VAL A 237 45.50 6.41 -30.75
N THR A 238 44.30 6.15 -30.26
CA THR A 238 43.18 7.05 -30.45
C THR A 238 43.50 8.24 -29.55
N ASP A 239 44.17 9.24 -30.12
CA ASP A 239 44.13 10.59 -29.56
C ASP A 239 42.65 10.99 -29.43
N GLY A 240 42.14 10.88 -28.21
CA GLY A 240 40.72 11.04 -27.90
C GLY A 240 40.32 10.09 -26.78
N GLN A 241 40.61 10.50 -25.54
CA GLN A 241 40.03 9.93 -24.33
C GLN A 241 38.50 10.02 -24.41
N GLU A 242 37.86 8.98 -24.91
CA GLU A 242 36.55 8.59 -24.41
C GLU A 242 36.85 7.42 -23.48
N ASP A 243 37.06 7.75 -22.20
CA ASP A 243 37.07 6.78 -21.13
C ASP A 243 35.74 6.02 -21.25
N ASP A 244 35.80 4.75 -21.67
CA ASP A 244 34.69 3.83 -21.49
C ASP A 244 34.46 3.76 -19.97
N GLU A 245 33.59 4.63 -19.45
CA GLU A 245 33.11 4.58 -18.07
C GLU A 245 32.40 3.23 -17.90
N VAL A 246 33.16 2.23 -17.45
CA VAL A 246 32.60 1.01 -16.90
C VAL A 246 31.91 1.43 -15.61
N VAL A 247 30.63 1.77 -15.73
CA VAL A 247 29.76 2.00 -14.58
C VAL A 247 29.57 0.65 -13.90
N GLU A 248 30.47 0.35 -12.95
CA GLU A 248 30.26 -0.69 -11.95
C GLU A 248 29.18 -0.16 -11.00
N GLU A 249 27.92 -0.52 -11.25
CA GLU A 249 26.82 -0.26 -10.33
C GLU A 249 27.03 -1.12 -9.06
N TRP A 250 27.62 -0.52 -8.03
CA TRP A 250 27.68 -1.09 -6.68
C TRP A 250 26.27 -1.00 -6.06
N ILE A 251 25.51 -2.09 -6.12
CA ILE A 251 24.25 -2.22 -5.37
C ILE A 251 24.61 -2.81 -4.01
N GLU A 252 24.92 -1.95 -3.04
CA GLU A 252 25.03 -2.34 -1.63
C GLU A 252 23.63 -2.49 -1.03
N GLU A 253 23.19 -3.72 -0.84
CA GLU A 253 22.00 -4.05 -0.05
C GLU A 253 22.43 -4.08 1.42
N VAL A 254 21.96 -3.11 2.22
CA VAL A 254 22.22 -3.05 3.67
C VAL A 254 21.38 -4.14 4.34
N ILE A 255 22.05 -5.23 4.74
CA ILE A 255 21.38 -6.43 5.26
C ILE A 255 20.94 -6.28 6.72
N GLU A 256 21.62 -5.47 7.55
CA GLU A 256 21.23 -5.29 8.96
C GLU A 256 21.92 -4.05 9.58
N GLU A 257 21.13 -3.11 10.12
CA GLU A 257 21.61 -1.94 10.87
C GLU A 257 21.26 -2.13 12.35
N THR A 258 22.26 -2.41 13.19
CA THR A 258 22.10 -2.50 14.65
C THR A 258 22.59 -1.21 15.32
N GLU A 259 21.66 -0.39 15.81
CA GLU A 259 21.96 0.74 16.69
C GLU A 259 22.20 0.25 18.13
N GLU A 260 23.43 0.41 18.64
CA GLU A 260 23.76 0.18 20.04
C GLU A 260 23.81 1.54 20.77
N LEU A 261 22.84 1.79 21.65
CA LEU A 261 22.80 2.98 22.49
C LEU A 261 23.85 2.86 23.60
N VAL A 262 24.84 3.75 23.60
CA VAL A 262 25.78 3.91 24.72
C VAL A 262 25.07 4.68 25.86
N PRO A 263 24.96 4.11 27.08
CA PRO A 263 24.45 4.83 28.23
C PRO A 263 25.45 5.89 28.69
N GLU A 264 24.97 7.11 28.97
CA GLU A 264 25.72 8.21 29.62
C GLU A 264 26.27 7.82 31.00
#